data_AF-A0A9E2MZR5-F1
#
_entry.id   AF-A0A9E2MZR5-F1
#
_cell.length_a   1.000
_cell.length_b   1.000
_cell.length_c   1.000
_cell.angle_alpha   90.00
_cell.angle_beta   90.00
_cell.angle_gamma   90.00
#
_symmetry.space_group_name_H-M   'P 1'
#
loop_
_entity.id
_entity.type
_entity.pdbx_description
1 polymer ?
#
loop_
_entity_poly.entity_id
_entity_poly.type
_entity_poly.pdbx_seq_one_letter_code
_entity_poly.pdbx_strand_id
1 'polypeptide(L)'
;MLRGRDIKRYGYNFANLWLINTHNGIKEKGLSPININDYPAIKRYLDNFYPELEVRADQGDTPYNLRNCAYMEDFFCQKIVWAETIRVYSDGSRNFPRFCLDTNSFTLDKTCFMMISKNAKFILAVLNSNLFEKYLKNNVMTLGTGSLGLQKEYIQQMPIPQISDTEQKQFCSLVEQIIEKNGKGLDSSHLEKQIDALVYKLYDLNEQEISYIEKV
;
A
#
# COMPACT_ATOMS: atom_id res chain seq x y z
N MET A 1 -5.51 9.30 -6.12
CA MET A 1 -5.85 7.87 -5.95
C MET A 1 -4.73 7.02 -6.53
N LEU A 2 -4.29 6.00 -5.78
CA LEU A 2 -3.34 4.98 -6.24
C LEU A 2 -4.09 3.69 -6.56
N ARG A 3 -3.67 3.02 -7.64
CA ARG A 3 -4.13 1.68 -8.00
C ARG A 3 -3.01 0.65 -7.84
N GLY A 4 -3.33 -0.63 -7.85
CA GLY A 4 -2.33 -1.69 -7.66
C GLY A 4 -1.15 -1.62 -8.64
N ARG A 5 -1.41 -1.21 -9.90
CA ARG A 5 -0.35 -1.02 -10.91
C ARG A 5 0.59 0.16 -10.63
N ASP A 6 0.10 1.14 -9.89
CA ASP A 6 0.81 2.36 -9.53
C ASP A 6 1.80 2.09 -8.39
N ILE A 7 1.59 1.04 -7.57
CA ILE A 7 2.47 0.66 -6.46
C ILE A 7 3.78 0.07 -6.95
N LYS A 8 4.88 0.57 -6.39
CA LYS A 8 6.27 0.13 -6.64
C LYS A 8 6.94 -0.27 -5.32
N ARG A 9 8.10 -0.87 -5.45
CA ARG A 9 8.94 -1.22 -4.31
C ARG A 9 9.49 0.08 -3.69
N TYR A 10 9.20 0.31 -2.41
CA TYR A 10 9.52 1.53 -1.67
C TYR A 10 8.98 2.84 -2.29
N GLY A 11 7.97 2.79 -3.17
CA GLY A 11 7.46 3.99 -3.83
C GLY A 11 6.22 3.72 -4.67
N TYR A 12 5.78 4.72 -5.44
CA TYR A 12 4.63 4.59 -6.32
C TYR A 12 4.73 5.60 -7.46
N ASN A 13 4.01 5.33 -8.56
CA ASN A 13 3.90 6.21 -9.71
C ASN A 13 2.51 6.85 -9.72
N PHE A 14 2.39 8.09 -9.25
CA PHE A 14 1.10 8.76 -9.22
C PHE A 14 0.60 9.08 -10.64
N ALA A 15 -0.53 8.49 -11.02
CA ALA A 15 -1.09 8.59 -12.37
C ALA A 15 -1.97 9.84 -12.59
N ASN A 16 -1.83 10.87 -11.75
CA ASN A 16 -2.68 12.07 -11.76
C ASN A 16 -4.20 11.76 -11.72
N LEU A 17 -4.58 10.71 -10.97
CA LEU A 17 -5.98 10.32 -10.79
C LEU A 17 -6.52 10.85 -9.47
N TRP A 18 -7.70 11.43 -9.53
CA TRP A 18 -8.37 12.08 -8.40
C TRP A 18 -9.73 11.46 -8.18
N LEU A 19 -10.20 11.49 -6.93
CA LEU A 19 -11.53 11.03 -6.55
C LEU A 19 -12.33 12.25 -6.07
N ILE A 20 -13.48 12.49 -6.70
CA ILE A 20 -14.47 13.43 -6.18
C ILE A 20 -15.24 12.70 -5.09
N ASN A 21 -15.05 13.10 -3.84
CA ASN A 21 -15.67 12.47 -2.69
C ASN A 21 -16.84 13.31 -2.16
N THR A 22 -18.05 13.05 -2.66
CA THR A 22 -19.31 13.61 -2.14
C THR A 22 -19.76 12.86 -0.87
N HIS A 23 -18.93 12.88 0.17
CA HIS A 23 -19.15 12.06 1.37
C HIS A 23 -20.48 12.40 2.08
N ASN A 24 -21.08 11.40 2.73
CA ASN A 24 -22.32 11.54 3.49
C ASN A 24 -22.13 12.05 4.93
N GLY A 25 -21.11 12.89 5.15
CA GLY A 25 -20.77 13.37 6.49
C GLY A 25 -20.24 12.28 7.42
N ILE A 26 -19.94 12.67 8.66
CA ILE A 26 -19.57 11.77 9.76
C ILE A 26 -20.35 12.25 11.00
N LYS A 27 -21.48 11.59 11.27
CA LYS A 27 -22.43 12.01 12.33
C LYS A 27 -21.76 12.14 13.71
N GLU A 28 -20.92 11.18 14.06
CA GLU A 28 -20.18 11.16 15.34
C GLU A 28 -19.23 12.35 15.52
N LYS A 29 -18.84 13.00 14.42
CA LYS A 29 -17.94 14.17 14.41
C LYS A 29 -18.68 15.48 14.11
N GLY A 30 -20.01 15.44 14.04
CA GLY A 30 -20.82 16.60 13.65
C GLY A 30 -20.56 17.09 12.23
N LEU A 31 -19.95 16.26 11.37
CA LEU A 31 -19.68 16.61 9.97
C LEU A 31 -20.92 16.31 9.13
N SER A 32 -21.49 17.35 8.52
CA SER A 32 -22.63 17.21 7.62
C SER A 32 -22.25 16.56 6.29
N PRO A 33 -23.20 15.91 5.61
CA PRO A 33 -23.04 15.52 4.20
C PRO A 33 -22.67 16.72 3.32
N ILE A 34 -21.90 16.45 2.26
CA ILE A 34 -21.65 17.45 1.23
C ILE A 34 -22.97 17.83 0.58
N ASN A 35 -23.31 19.11 0.68
CA ASN A 35 -24.40 19.69 -0.11
C ASN A 35 -23.89 19.96 -1.54
N ILE A 36 -24.35 19.14 -2.49
CA ILE A 36 -23.88 19.21 -3.88
C ILE A 36 -24.19 20.54 -4.57
N ASN A 37 -25.20 21.29 -4.08
CA ASN A 37 -25.59 22.58 -4.64
C ASN A 37 -24.52 23.66 -4.43
N ASP A 38 -23.65 23.49 -3.44
CA ASP A 38 -22.51 24.39 -3.22
C ASP A 38 -21.41 24.21 -4.28
N TYR A 39 -21.51 23.16 -5.12
CA TYR A 39 -20.54 22.80 -6.15
C TYR A 39 -21.22 22.65 -7.54
N PRO A 40 -21.69 23.75 -8.15
CA PRO A 40 -22.55 23.70 -9.35
C PRO A 40 -21.90 23.02 -10.55
N ALA A 41 -20.58 23.16 -10.73
CA ALA A 41 -19.86 22.48 -11.80
C ALA A 41 -19.86 20.96 -11.64
N ILE A 42 -19.68 20.48 -10.40
CA ILE A 42 -19.70 19.04 -10.08
C ILE A 42 -21.13 18.50 -10.16
N LYS A 43 -22.11 19.24 -9.61
CA LYS A 43 -23.53 18.87 -9.73
C LYS A 43 -23.94 18.68 -11.19
N ARG A 44 -23.66 19.66 -12.05
CA ARG A 44 -23.98 19.59 -13.48
C ARG A 44 -23.32 18.39 -14.17
N TYR A 45 -22.12 18.01 -13.74
CA TYR A 45 -21.48 16.80 -14.26
C TYR A 45 -22.21 15.53 -13.80
N LEU A 46 -22.54 15.43 -12.50
CA LEU A 46 -23.25 14.28 -11.92
C LEU A 46 -24.70 14.15 -12.40
N ASP A 47 -25.36 15.27 -12.74
CA ASP A 47 -26.73 15.27 -13.28
C ASP A 47 -26.85 14.43 -14.57
N ASN A 48 -25.77 14.30 -15.36
CA ASN A 48 -25.74 13.45 -16.55
C ASN A 48 -25.87 11.94 -16.23
N PHE A 49 -25.67 11.56 -14.97
CA PHE A 49 -25.74 10.17 -14.47
C PHE A 49 -26.85 10.00 -13.43
N TYR A 50 -27.75 10.98 -13.29
CA TYR A 50 -28.75 10.99 -12.24
C TYR A 50 -29.64 9.72 -12.22
N PRO A 51 -30.16 9.22 -13.36
CA PRO A 51 -30.97 8.00 -13.37
C PRO A 51 -30.24 6.79 -12.76
N GLU A 52 -28.94 6.66 -13.02
CA GLU A 52 -28.10 5.60 -12.45
C GLU A 52 -27.78 5.86 -10.98
N LEU A 53 -27.56 7.12 -10.60
CA LEU A 53 -27.29 7.51 -9.21
C LEU A 53 -28.50 7.23 -8.31
N GLU A 54 -29.71 7.52 -8.76
CA GLU A 54 -30.97 7.39 -8.01
C GLU A 54 -31.34 5.94 -7.67
N VAL A 55 -30.96 4.98 -8.52
CA VAL A 55 -31.30 3.56 -8.32
C VAL A 55 -30.21 2.77 -7.59
N ARG A 56 -29.08 3.39 -7.22
CA ARG A 56 -28.01 2.69 -6.50
C ARG A 56 -28.49 2.25 -5.12
N ALA A 57 -28.14 1.03 -4.74
CA ALA A 57 -28.40 0.53 -3.38
C ALA A 57 -27.60 1.29 -2.30
N ASP A 58 -26.33 1.63 -2.59
CA ASP A 58 -25.43 2.29 -1.66
C ASP A 58 -25.42 3.82 -1.87
N GLN A 59 -26.33 4.54 -1.21
CA GLN A 59 -26.41 6.00 -1.24
C GLN A 59 -26.17 6.61 0.15
N GLY A 60 -25.92 7.92 0.17
CA GLY A 60 -26.02 8.74 1.37
C GLY A 60 -27.41 9.36 1.52
N ASP A 61 -27.45 10.57 2.08
CA ASP A 61 -28.67 11.33 2.35
C ASP A 61 -29.33 11.82 1.05
N THR A 62 -28.56 11.94 -0.04
CA THR A 62 -29.06 12.19 -1.40
C THR A 62 -28.43 11.22 -2.41
N PRO A 63 -29.00 11.06 -3.62
CA PRO A 63 -28.39 10.27 -4.69
C PRO A 63 -26.97 10.70 -5.08
N TYR A 64 -26.61 11.96 -4.83
CA TYR A 64 -25.27 12.49 -5.09
C TYR A 64 -24.26 12.11 -4.01
N ASN A 65 -24.71 11.73 -2.81
CA ASN A 65 -23.81 11.38 -1.71
C ASN A 65 -23.39 9.92 -1.79
N LEU A 66 -22.09 9.69 -1.60
CA LEU A 66 -21.56 8.33 -1.42
C LEU A 66 -21.97 7.79 -0.05
N ARG A 67 -22.19 6.48 0.07
CA ARG A 67 -22.39 5.81 1.36
C ARG A 67 -21.30 6.19 2.36
N ASN A 68 -21.66 6.27 3.64
CA ASN A 68 -20.71 6.57 4.70
C ASN A 68 -19.54 5.54 4.75
N CYS A 69 -18.32 6.04 4.92
CA CYS A 69 -17.10 5.26 5.02
C CYS A 69 -16.50 5.44 6.42
N ALA A 70 -16.63 4.42 7.27
CA ALA A 70 -16.24 4.48 8.69
C ALA A 70 -14.73 4.75 8.89
N TYR A 71 -13.90 4.34 7.93
CA TYR A 71 -12.44 4.47 7.95
C TYR A 71 -11.93 5.55 7.00
N MET A 72 -12.75 6.55 6.66
CA MET A 72 -12.33 7.62 5.73
C MET A 72 -11.07 8.34 6.23
N GLU A 73 -10.95 8.54 7.54
CA GLU A 73 -9.80 9.22 8.13
C GLU A 73 -8.49 8.43 8.07
N ASP A 74 -8.59 7.10 7.97
CA ASP A 74 -7.43 6.21 7.88
C ASP A 74 -6.63 6.47 6.59
N PHE A 75 -7.28 6.99 5.54
CA PHE A 75 -6.58 7.42 4.32
C PHE A 75 -5.68 8.64 4.53
N PHE A 76 -5.84 9.41 5.61
CA PHE A 76 -4.97 10.55 5.92
C PHE A 76 -3.81 10.19 6.85
N CYS A 77 -3.84 8.98 7.40
CA CYS A 77 -2.71 8.43 8.15
C CYS A 77 -1.58 8.02 7.20
N GLN A 78 -0.35 8.06 7.73
CA GLN A 78 0.77 7.36 7.13
C GLN A 78 0.44 5.86 7.09
N LYS A 79 0.60 5.24 5.93
CA LYS A 79 0.20 3.84 5.71
C LYS A 79 1.14 3.12 4.77
N ILE A 80 1.35 1.83 5.01
CA ILE A 80 1.97 0.92 4.05
C ILE A 80 0.89 0.51 3.06
N VAL A 81 1.22 0.47 1.77
CA VAL A 81 0.29 0.12 0.69
C VAL A 81 0.91 -0.97 -0.18
N TRP A 82 0.09 -1.92 -0.61
CA TRP A 82 0.47 -2.93 -1.61
C TRP A 82 -0.70 -3.29 -2.52
N ALA A 83 -0.37 -3.82 -3.69
CA ALA A 83 -1.37 -4.32 -4.63
C ALA A 83 -1.86 -5.72 -4.21
N GLU A 84 -3.17 -5.95 -4.31
CA GLU A 84 -3.79 -7.27 -4.11
C GLU A 84 -3.22 -8.32 -5.07
N THR A 85 -2.89 -7.94 -6.31
CA THR A 85 -2.30 -8.84 -7.31
C THR A 85 -1.05 -8.23 -7.89
N ILE A 86 0.06 -8.98 -7.86
CA ILE A 86 1.33 -8.57 -8.43
C ILE A 86 1.78 -9.58 -9.49
N ARG A 87 1.92 -9.12 -10.74
CA ARG A 87 2.66 -9.85 -11.75
C ARG A 87 4.16 -9.86 -11.40
N VAL A 88 4.73 -11.06 -11.26
CA VAL A 88 6.17 -11.29 -11.10
C VAL A 88 6.74 -11.59 -12.49
N TYR A 89 7.79 -10.88 -12.89
CA TYR A 89 8.41 -11.10 -14.20
C TYR A 89 9.60 -12.06 -14.04
N SER A 90 9.77 -12.97 -14.99
CA SER A 90 10.90 -13.91 -15.03
C SER A 90 12.13 -13.34 -15.77
N ASP A 91 12.12 -12.04 -16.07
CA ASP A 91 13.18 -11.36 -16.82
C ASP A 91 14.37 -10.93 -15.94
N GLY A 92 14.39 -11.36 -14.67
CA GLY A 92 15.40 -10.99 -13.69
C GLY A 92 15.23 -9.58 -13.11
N SER A 93 14.20 -8.82 -13.50
CA SER A 93 13.91 -7.55 -12.85
C SER A 93 13.42 -7.80 -11.41
N ARG A 94 14.03 -7.13 -10.42
CA ARG A 94 13.59 -7.18 -9.02
C ARG A 94 12.28 -6.40 -8.87
N ASN A 95 11.18 -7.02 -9.27
CA ASN A 95 9.88 -6.39 -9.42
C ASN A 95 8.86 -6.80 -8.34
N PHE A 96 9.29 -7.61 -7.38
CA PHE A 96 8.52 -8.18 -6.28
C PHE A 96 9.43 -8.35 -5.05
N PRO A 97 8.92 -8.24 -3.81
CA PRO A 97 7.63 -7.65 -3.45
C PRO A 97 7.58 -6.13 -3.68
N ARG A 98 6.36 -5.58 -3.78
CA ARG A 98 6.10 -4.14 -3.98
C ARG A 98 5.24 -3.58 -2.87
N PHE A 99 5.86 -3.27 -1.74
CA PHE A 99 5.27 -2.48 -0.68
C PHE A 99 5.84 -1.06 -0.72
N CYS A 100 5.00 -0.05 -0.47
CA CYS A 100 5.42 1.33 -0.37
C CYS A 100 4.83 2.02 0.87
N LEU A 101 5.46 3.13 1.27
CA LEU A 101 4.91 4.03 2.28
C LEU A 101 4.15 5.17 1.59
N ASP A 102 2.90 5.37 1.96
CA ASP A 102 2.14 6.56 1.60
C ASP A 102 2.10 7.54 2.78
N THR A 103 2.74 8.69 2.59
CA THR A 103 2.73 9.84 3.50
C THR A 103 1.93 11.02 2.93
N ASN A 104 1.36 10.88 1.73
CA ASN A 104 0.69 11.94 0.98
C ASN A 104 -0.84 11.79 0.99
N SER A 105 -1.37 10.95 1.89
CA SER A 105 -2.81 10.77 2.10
C SER A 105 -3.57 10.33 0.84
N PHE A 106 -2.97 9.49 0.00
CA PHE A 106 -3.66 8.98 -1.18
C PHE A 106 -4.82 8.06 -0.78
N THR A 107 -5.95 8.26 -1.46
CA THR A 107 -7.00 7.23 -1.55
C THR A 107 -6.52 6.07 -2.42
N LEU A 108 -7.07 4.89 -2.17
CA LEU A 108 -6.71 3.67 -2.86
C LEU A 108 -7.90 3.13 -3.66
N ASP A 109 -7.62 2.55 -4.82
CA ASP A 109 -8.62 1.75 -5.50
C ASP A 109 -8.79 0.38 -4.81
N LYS A 110 -9.81 -0.38 -5.24
CA LYS A 110 -10.09 -1.72 -4.68
C LYS A 110 -8.93 -2.71 -4.84
N THR A 111 -8.02 -2.49 -5.80
CA THR A 111 -6.92 -3.41 -6.10
C THR A 111 -5.71 -3.22 -5.17
N CYS A 112 -5.85 -2.40 -4.13
CA CYS A 112 -4.84 -2.12 -3.13
C CYS A 112 -5.34 -2.46 -1.72
N PHE A 113 -4.42 -2.88 -0.88
CA PHE A 113 -4.60 -2.95 0.57
C PHE A 113 -3.71 -1.91 1.26
N MET A 114 -4.07 -1.56 2.49
CA MET A 114 -3.28 -0.69 3.34
C MET A 114 -3.15 -1.23 4.76
N MET A 115 -2.06 -0.85 5.42
CA MET A 115 -1.78 -1.12 6.82
C MET A 115 -1.27 0.15 7.49
N ILE A 116 -1.90 0.51 8.62
CA ILE A 116 -1.45 1.62 9.47
C ILE A 116 -0.70 1.02 10.65
N SER A 117 0.50 1.54 10.91
CA SER A 117 1.32 1.11 12.05
C SER A 117 2.23 2.23 12.50
N LYS A 118 2.51 2.28 13.80
CA LYS A 118 3.52 3.18 14.39
C LYS A 118 4.93 2.86 13.86
N ASN A 119 5.19 1.59 13.57
CA ASN A 119 6.51 1.09 13.14
C ASN A 119 6.56 0.84 11.63
N ALA A 120 5.80 1.62 10.85
CA ALA A 120 5.57 1.36 9.43
C ALA A 120 6.87 1.26 8.60
N LYS A 121 7.88 2.07 8.88
CA LYS A 121 9.17 2.02 8.16
C LYS A 121 9.94 0.74 8.44
N PHE A 122 9.99 0.30 9.70
CA PHE A 122 10.61 -0.98 10.06
C PHE A 122 9.88 -2.16 9.39
N ILE A 123 8.55 -2.21 9.50
CA ILE A 123 7.73 -3.24 8.84
C ILE A 123 7.98 -3.21 7.32
N LEU A 124 8.01 -2.03 6.71
CA LEU A 124 8.28 -1.87 5.28
C LEU A 124 9.66 -2.42 4.87
N ALA A 125 10.69 -2.22 5.70
CA ALA A 125 12.02 -2.79 5.47
C ALA A 125 11.97 -4.32 5.42
N VAL A 126 11.29 -4.93 6.41
CA VAL A 126 11.14 -6.37 6.52
C VAL A 126 10.32 -6.93 5.35
N LEU A 127 9.15 -6.34 5.05
CA LEU A 127 8.25 -6.76 3.97
C LEU A 127 8.89 -6.73 2.58
N ASN A 128 9.81 -5.79 2.35
CA ASN A 128 10.52 -5.71 1.09
C ASN A 128 11.80 -6.57 1.06
N SER A 129 12.25 -7.18 2.15
CA SER A 129 13.49 -7.98 2.14
C SER A 129 13.44 -9.24 1.26
N ASN A 130 14.60 -9.78 0.89
CA ASN A 130 14.74 -11.04 0.16
C ASN A 130 14.16 -12.23 0.94
N LEU A 131 14.30 -12.24 2.27
CA LEU A 131 13.68 -13.27 3.11
C LEU A 131 12.16 -13.28 2.90
N PHE A 132 11.54 -12.10 2.93
CA PHE A 132 10.10 -11.98 2.74
C PHE A 132 9.66 -12.19 1.30
N GLU A 133 10.51 -11.84 0.33
CA GLU A 133 10.29 -12.22 -1.06
C GLU A 133 10.16 -13.74 -1.21
N LYS A 134 11.11 -14.50 -0.65
CA LYS A 134 11.09 -15.97 -0.66
C LYS A 134 9.88 -16.52 0.10
N TYR A 135 9.61 -15.99 1.29
CA TYR A 135 8.45 -16.39 2.09
C TYR A 135 7.14 -16.19 1.32
N LEU A 136 6.94 -15.03 0.71
CA LEU A 136 5.74 -14.73 -0.06
C LEU A 136 5.58 -15.64 -1.28
N LYS A 137 6.66 -15.86 -2.03
CA LYS A 137 6.64 -16.78 -3.19
C LYS A 137 6.24 -18.21 -2.81
N ASN A 138 6.57 -18.64 -1.59
CA ASN A 138 6.28 -20.00 -1.11
C ASN A 138 4.89 -20.13 -0.45
N ASN A 139 4.32 -19.06 0.09
CA ASN A 139 3.12 -19.12 0.93
C ASN A 139 1.88 -18.46 0.31
N VAL A 140 2.03 -17.68 -0.76
CA VAL A 140 0.92 -16.98 -1.41
C VAL A 140 0.44 -17.71 -2.65
N MET A 141 -0.88 -17.64 -2.89
CA MET A 141 -1.50 -18.21 -4.07
C MET A 141 -0.98 -17.57 -5.37
N THR A 142 -0.55 -18.42 -6.29
CA THR A 142 -0.27 -18.04 -7.68
C THR A 142 -1.58 -17.97 -8.47
N LEU A 143 -1.80 -16.83 -9.13
CA LEU A 143 -2.93 -16.53 -10.00
C LEU A 143 -2.48 -16.58 -11.47
N GLY A 144 -3.21 -17.35 -12.28
CA GLY A 144 -2.96 -17.47 -13.72
C GLY A 144 -1.54 -17.91 -14.04
N THR A 145 -0.86 -17.17 -14.92
CA THR A 145 0.45 -17.54 -15.49
C THR A 145 1.67 -16.90 -14.77
N GLY A 146 1.54 -16.51 -13.50
CA GLY A 146 2.68 -16.00 -12.71
C GLY A 146 2.43 -14.71 -11.95
N SER A 147 1.17 -14.38 -11.64
CA SER A 147 0.87 -13.32 -10.68
C SER A 147 0.71 -13.91 -9.29
N LEU A 148 1.05 -13.15 -8.24
CA LEU A 148 0.85 -13.54 -6.84
C LEU A 148 -0.29 -12.71 -6.25
N GLY A 149 -1.22 -13.38 -5.58
CA GLY A 149 -2.38 -12.76 -4.91
C GLY A 149 -2.08 -12.41 -3.45
N LEU A 150 -1.53 -11.22 -3.20
CA LEU A 150 -1.21 -10.71 -1.86
C LEU A 150 -2.45 -10.24 -1.08
N GLN A 151 -3.36 -11.17 -0.81
CA GLN A 151 -4.50 -10.95 0.07
C GLN A 151 -4.03 -10.57 1.48
N LYS A 152 -4.83 -9.75 2.18
CA LYS A 152 -4.48 -9.24 3.52
C LYS A 152 -4.23 -10.38 4.53
N GLU A 153 -4.91 -11.51 4.39
CA GLU A 153 -4.80 -12.65 5.31
C GLU A 153 -3.39 -13.23 5.31
N TYR A 154 -2.71 -13.28 4.15
CA TYR A 154 -1.31 -13.73 4.07
C TYR A 154 -0.35 -12.74 4.74
N ILE A 155 -0.60 -11.44 4.57
CA ILE A 155 0.24 -10.39 5.18
C ILE A 155 0.03 -10.35 6.70
N GLN A 156 -1.18 -10.62 7.20
CA GLN A 156 -1.48 -10.66 8.62
C GLN A 156 -0.79 -11.81 9.38
N GLN A 157 -0.45 -12.90 8.69
CA GLN A 157 0.23 -14.07 9.28
C GLN A 157 1.75 -13.94 9.26
N MET A 158 2.29 -12.86 8.70
CA MET A 158 3.72 -12.66 8.57
C MET A 158 4.40 -12.53 9.94
N PRO A 159 5.45 -13.33 10.20
CA PRO A 159 6.18 -13.25 11.46
C PRO A 159 7.09 -12.03 11.45
N ILE A 160 6.62 -10.88 11.94
CA ILE A 160 7.44 -9.67 12.09
C ILE A 160 7.98 -9.57 13.53
N PRO A 161 9.31 -9.66 13.74
CA PRO A 161 9.95 -9.58 15.04
C PRO A 161 9.60 -8.30 15.79
N GLN A 162 9.35 -8.43 17.08
CA GLN A 162 9.18 -7.30 17.98
C GLN A 162 10.55 -6.93 18.54
N ILE A 163 11.11 -5.84 18.04
CA ILE A 163 12.39 -5.27 18.48
C ILE A 163 12.20 -3.88 19.06
N SER A 164 13.15 -3.43 19.87
CA SER A 164 13.08 -2.11 20.51
C SER A 164 13.11 -0.97 19.49
N ASP A 165 12.52 0.17 19.84
CA ASP A 165 12.56 1.37 18.98
C ASP A 165 13.99 1.77 18.62
N THR A 166 14.96 1.54 19.51
CA THR A 166 16.38 1.80 19.26
C THR A 166 16.93 0.92 18.13
N GLU A 167 16.61 -0.37 18.12
CA GLU A 167 17.04 -1.30 17.07
C GLU A 167 16.34 -0.98 15.73
N GLN A 168 15.07 -0.56 15.79
CA GLN A 168 14.32 -0.17 14.58
C GLN A 168 14.92 1.06 13.88
N LYS A 169 15.62 1.96 14.60
CA LYS A 169 16.18 3.21 14.02
C LYS A 169 17.05 2.95 12.80
N GLN A 170 17.85 1.89 12.82
CA GLN A 170 18.73 1.57 11.69
C GLN A 170 17.92 1.22 10.44
N PHE A 171 16.89 0.39 10.57
CA PHE A 171 15.98 0.05 9.47
C PHE A 171 15.23 1.28 8.96
N CYS A 172 14.69 2.10 9.88
CA CYS A 172 13.95 3.31 9.54
C CYS A 172 14.80 4.30 8.74
N SER A 173 16.05 4.53 9.16
CA SER A 173 16.99 5.42 8.46
C SER A 173 17.32 4.91 7.05
N LEU A 174 17.54 3.61 6.88
CA LEU A 174 17.79 3.01 5.56
C LEU A 174 16.57 3.16 4.65
N VAL A 175 15.35 2.92 5.16
CA VAL A 175 14.11 3.07 4.39
C VAL A 175 13.88 4.51 3.95
N GLU A 176 14.12 5.49 4.82
CA GLU A 176 14.03 6.91 4.46
C GLU A 176 14.98 7.28 3.32
N GLN A 177 16.24 6.83 3.40
CA GLN A 177 17.22 7.04 2.33
C GLN A 177 16.83 6.35 1.02
N ILE A 178 16.26 5.14 1.08
CA ILE A 178 15.76 4.43 -0.11
C ILE A 178 14.62 5.21 -0.76
N ILE A 179 13.63 5.64 0.03
CA ILE A 179 12.48 6.41 -0.47
C ILE A 179 12.95 7.72 -1.12
N GLU A 180 13.88 8.43 -0.47
CA GLU A 180 14.44 9.68 -1.01
C GLU A 180 15.18 9.46 -2.33
N LYS A 181 16.04 8.43 -2.40
CA LYS A 181 16.78 8.10 -3.62
C LYS A 181 15.85 7.69 -4.75
N ASN A 182 14.88 6.83 -4.48
CA ASN A 182 13.91 6.37 -5.48
C ASN A 182 13.06 7.53 -6.01
N GLY A 183 12.68 8.47 -5.14
CA GLY A 183 11.97 9.70 -5.54
C GLY A 183 12.78 10.60 -6.48
N LYS A 184 14.12 10.53 -6.42
CA LYS A 184 15.05 11.22 -7.33
C LYS A 184 15.47 10.37 -8.54
N GLY A 185 14.94 9.14 -8.67
CA GLY A 185 15.35 8.21 -9.72
C GLY A 185 16.79 7.67 -9.56
N LEU A 186 17.34 7.70 -8.34
CA LEU A 186 18.69 7.23 -8.02
C LEU A 186 18.67 5.78 -7.53
N ASP A 187 19.75 5.04 -7.78
CA ASP A 187 19.89 3.64 -7.34
C ASP A 187 19.95 3.50 -5.80
N SER A 188 19.07 2.65 -5.27
CA SER A 188 18.95 2.28 -3.86
C SER A 188 19.47 0.88 -3.55
N SER A 189 19.93 0.11 -4.54
CA SER A 189 20.23 -1.32 -4.41
C SER A 189 21.21 -1.65 -3.28
N HIS A 190 22.22 -0.79 -3.05
CA HIS A 190 23.17 -0.96 -1.95
C HIS A 190 22.53 -0.83 -0.55
N LEU A 191 21.55 0.07 -0.39
CA LEU A 191 20.83 0.26 0.87
C LEU A 191 19.87 -0.91 1.12
N GLU A 192 19.23 -1.42 0.07
CA GLU A 192 18.38 -2.61 0.16
C GLU A 192 19.17 -3.84 0.58
N LYS A 193 20.40 -4.04 0.06
CA LYS A 193 21.29 -5.11 0.51
C LYS A 193 21.68 -4.99 1.98
N GLN A 194 21.85 -3.77 2.49
CA GLN A 194 22.07 -3.56 3.93
C GLN A 194 20.84 -3.94 4.75
N ILE A 195 19.63 -3.61 4.28
CA ILE A 195 18.39 -4.09 4.91
C ILE A 195 18.34 -5.61 4.90
N ASP A 196 18.63 -6.26 3.77
CA ASP A 196 18.61 -7.72 3.64
C ASP A 196 19.57 -8.36 4.67
N ALA A 197 20.80 -7.86 4.80
CA ALA A 197 21.77 -8.36 5.80
C ALA A 197 21.29 -8.17 7.25
N LEU A 198 20.67 -7.04 7.56
CA LEU A 198 20.10 -6.79 8.89
C LEU A 198 18.90 -7.69 9.18
N VAL A 199 18.06 -7.95 8.17
CA VAL A 199 16.93 -8.88 8.29
C VAL A 199 17.44 -10.30 8.50
N TYR A 200 18.46 -10.76 7.77
CA TYR A 200 19.01 -12.10 8.00
C TYR A 200 19.53 -12.27 9.43
N LYS A 201 20.23 -11.27 9.94
CA LYS A 201 20.67 -11.24 11.35
C LYS A 201 19.49 -11.23 12.33
N LEU A 202 18.42 -10.50 12.01
CA LEU A 202 17.24 -10.40 12.86
C LEU A 202 16.51 -11.74 13.05
N TYR A 203 16.61 -12.66 12.08
CA TYR A 203 16.03 -14.00 12.13
C TYR A 203 17.08 -15.08 12.44
N ASP A 204 18.29 -14.69 12.85
CA ASP A 204 19.40 -15.60 13.17
C ASP A 204 19.72 -16.62 12.05
N LEU A 205 19.61 -16.18 10.79
CA LEU A 205 19.85 -17.05 9.65
C LEU A 205 21.33 -17.36 9.46
N ASN A 206 21.63 -18.63 9.16
CA ASN A 206 22.98 -19.08 8.83
C ASN A 206 23.32 -18.90 7.34
N GLU A 207 24.59 -19.06 6.98
CA GLU A 207 25.07 -18.88 5.60
C GLU A 207 24.38 -19.80 4.57
N GLN A 208 24.02 -21.02 4.97
CA GLN A 208 23.34 -21.96 4.06
C GLN A 208 21.91 -21.51 3.78
N GLU A 209 21.21 -21.02 4.80
CA GLU A 209 19.85 -20.46 4.69
C GLU A 209 19.86 -19.18 3.86
N ILE A 210 20.81 -18.28 4.11
CA ILE A 210 21.00 -17.06 3.31
C ILE A 210 21.27 -17.43 1.85
N SER A 211 22.17 -18.37 1.58
CA SER A 211 22.44 -18.86 0.22
C SER A 211 21.19 -19.45 -0.44
N TYR A 212 20.35 -20.16 0.30
CA TYR A 212 19.09 -20.70 -0.21
C TYR A 212 18.07 -19.60 -0.56
N ILE A 213 18.00 -18.55 0.25
CA ILE A 213 17.13 -17.39 0.01
C ILE A 213 17.58 -16.62 -1.24
N GLU A 214 18.89 -16.39 -1.38
CA GLU A 214 19.46 -15.60 -2.47
C GLU A 214 19.55 -16.36 -3.80
N LYS A 215 19.41 -17.70 -3.78
CA LYS A 215 19.22 -18.49 -5.00
C LYS A 215 17.84 -18.18 -5.60
N VAL A 216 17.87 -17.35 -6.64
CA VAL A 216 16.76 -17.02 -7.56
C VAL A 216 16.53 -18.16 -8.54
#